data_AF-A0A8W8LSS6-F1
#
_entry.id   AF-A0A8W8LSS6-F1
#
_cell.length_a   1.000
_cell.length_b   1.000
_cell.length_c   1.000
_cell.angle_alpha   90.00
_cell.angle_beta   90.00
_cell.angle_gamma   90.00
#
_symmetry.space_group_name_H-M   'P 1'
#
loop_
_entity.id
_entity.type
_entity.pdbx_description
1 polymer ?
#
loop_
_entity_poly.entity_id
_entity_poly.type
_entity_poly.pdbx_seq_one_letter_code
_entity_poly.pdbx_strand_id
1 'polypeptide(L)'
;MGSEVITFYYLHIGTDVGVKDKLKEDTMATMKSWAQDVITCVLCDKPCRKFCNDCQVNLCVDCLGKHVGELQFQSHDIVHLKNRNIHAVFPDCKTHLGQRCEVYCKECHESICIKCTIGRHKTHDVSELEELVEIRKREIEKEVEELESKIIPKFQEANAMISNKMDYVATEYAILEQKLEELRKIWHQEVNKIFNTLGSLISSKKNMSINDLTNQQTNIAKLTSDMIETVQHNKQIMQTKNASKVTDYESKSKEFINIPKNVAVEIPFLKTNIVTENKLSIEIGDFKAILTETLLPHKSDEDPNLQTTELPDEEKMITIIPTENDSLIRIACTELNEAWVCGEKQTITRIDLEGDVKETVTTKCLYWPDDIAVTKRGELIYSDSDGGTVNIFRSGRAETLITAPRGWKPHRLCCTKSGGILISMSSGRHNRIIRYEENQISQIIEKNEDGKALFLEGICKLYVTENENGDVCVSDTNASIVVVLDMTGRVRFRYDGSAAKIKGPFNPNCLVTHSSGQIIVTDNSNLCLHILDRNGKFLSCLDCFGQQRCYGLSIDTDGRLWLAFNRTNEIKVFHYLK
;
A
#
# COMPACT_ATOMS: atom_id res chain seq x y z
N MET A 1 9.17 49.13 -7.32
CA MET A 1 10.01 49.05 -6.10
C MET A 1 9.08 48.80 -4.94
N GLY A 2 9.06 47.57 -4.45
CA GLY A 2 8.20 47.12 -3.36
C GLY A 2 8.73 45.76 -2.95
N SER A 3 9.70 45.78 -2.05
CA SER A 3 10.32 44.61 -1.43
C SER A 3 9.34 44.03 -0.42
N GLU A 4 8.74 42.88 -0.72
CA GLU A 4 8.03 42.07 0.27
C GLU A 4 9.04 41.24 1.07
N VAL A 5 9.12 41.58 2.35
CA VAL A 5 9.83 40.84 3.39
C VAL A 5 9.05 39.56 3.64
N ILE A 6 9.64 38.42 3.30
CA ILE A 6 9.11 37.09 3.62
C ILE A 6 9.38 36.82 5.10
N THR A 7 8.34 36.90 5.92
CA THR A 7 8.33 36.44 7.31
C THR A 7 8.13 34.92 7.31
N PHE A 8 9.18 34.15 7.58
CA PHE A 8 9.08 32.71 7.79
C PHE A 8 8.45 32.43 9.16
N TYR A 9 7.20 31.97 9.18
CA TYR A 9 6.64 31.26 10.33
C TYR A 9 7.20 29.84 10.34
N TYR A 10 8.11 29.56 11.26
CA TYR A 10 8.48 28.20 11.63
C TYR A 10 7.27 27.53 12.30
N LEU A 11 6.56 26.67 11.58
CA LEU A 11 5.66 25.70 12.19
C LEU A 11 6.52 24.55 12.73
N HIS A 12 6.66 24.48 14.06
CA HIS A 12 7.14 23.29 14.76
C HIS A 12 6.19 22.13 14.48
N ILE A 13 6.63 21.19 13.64
CA ILE A 13 5.97 19.90 13.50
C ILE A 13 6.43 19.07 14.69
N GLY A 14 5.56 18.97 15.70
CA GLY A 14 5.69 18.03 16.78
C GLY A 14 5.77 16.62 16.22
N THR A 15 6.89 15.96 16.47
CA THR A 15 7.08 14.53 16.25
C THR A 15 6.04 13.76 17.06
N ASP A 16 5.22 12.98 16.37
CA ASP A 16 4.21 12.09 16.95
C ASP A 16 4.91 10.89 17.62
N VAL A 17 5.49 11.15 18.79
CA VAL A 17 5.95 10.15 19.77
C VAL A 17 4.77 9.89 20.70
N GLY A 18 3.70 9.28 20.18
CA GLY A 18 2.42 9.16 20.88
C GLY A 18 1.83 7.75 20.95
N VAL A 19 2.39 6.78 20.21
CA VAL A 19 1.79 5.43 20.07
C VAL A 19 2.65 4.31 20.68
N LYS A 20 3.96 4.53 20.88
CA LYS A 20 4.83 3.54 21.56
C LYS A 20 4.81 3.65 23.09
N ASP A 21 4.51 4.82 23.65
CA ASP A 21 4.46 5.00 25.12
C ASP A 21 3.14 4.51 25.72
N LYS A 22 2.05 4.50 24.95
CA LYS A 22 0.74 4.01 25.41
C LYS A 22 0.71 2.49 25.63
N LEU A 23 1.51 1.73 24.89
CA LEU A 23 1.63 0.28 25.05
C LEU A 23 2.64 -0.12 26.15
N LYS A 24 3.59 0.77 26.51
CA LYS A 24 4.50 0.56 27.65
C LYS A 24 3.87 0.96 28.99
N GLU A 25 3.03 1.99 29.02
CA GLU A 25 2.29 2.37 30.25
C GLU A 25 1.24 1.31 30.64
N ASP A 26 0.58 0.68 29.67
CA ASP A 26 -0.45 -0.34 29.94
C ASP A 26 0.12 -1.73 30.33
N THR A 27 1.43 -1.97 30.17
CA THR A 27 2.08 -3.23 30.61
C THR A 27 2.98 -3.10 31.84
N MET A 28 3.25 -1.87 32.32
CA MET A 28 4.00 -1.62 33.57
C MET A 28 3.11 -1.17 34.75
N ALA A 29 1.80 -1.05 34.56
CA ALA A 29 0.85 -0.70 35.63
C ALA A 29 0.28 -1.91 36.38
N THR A 30 1.11 -2.88 36.79
CA THR A 30 0.68 -3.91 37.76
C THR A 30 1.86 -4.43 38.60
N MET A 31 2.61 -3.52 39.22
CA MET A 31 3.24 -3.81 40.50
C MET A 31 2.74 -2.79 41.52
N LYS A 32 1.77 -3.26 42.31
CA LYS A 32 1.10 -2.61 43.44
C LYS A 32 1.98 -1.55 44.11
N SER A 33 1.67 -0.27 43.90
CA SER A 33 1.79 0.68 45.00
C SER A 33 0.65 0.31 45.97
N TRP A 34 0.98 0.07 47.23
CA TRP A 34 -0.01 -0.16 48.29
C TRP A 34 -0.75 1.15 48.61
N ALA A 35 -1.51 1.67 47.64
CA ALA A 35 -2.59 2.60 47.91
C ALA A 35 -3.70 1.80 48.57
N GLN A 36 -4.13 2.20 49.77
CA GLN A 36 -5.21 1.55 50.50
C GLN A 36 -6.46 1.52 49.62
N ASP A 37 -6.86 0.34 49.13
CA ASP A 37 -8.10 0.16 48.39
C ASP A 37 -9.24 0.79 49.19
N VAL A 38 -9.88 1.80 48.62
CA VAL A 38 -11.01 2.48 49.23
C VAL A 38 -12.16 1.48 49.30
N ILE A 39 -12.49 1.01 50.50
CA ILE A 39 -13.59 0.07 50.70
C ILE A 39 -14.91 0.75 50.31
N THR A 40 -15.56 0.26 49.26
CA THR A 40 -16.79 0.83 48.69
C THR A 40 -18.06 0.13 49.18
N CYS A 41 -19.16 0.88 49.19
CA CYS A 41 -20.49 0.41 49.54
C CYS A 41 -21.05 -0.47 48.42
N VAL A 42 -21.52 -1.67 48.76
CA VAL A 42 -22.09 -2.63 47.78
C VAL A 42 -23.31 -2.08 47.02
N LEU A 43 -24.04 -1.12 47.62
CA LEU A 43 -25.28 -0.60 47.04
C LEU A 43 -25.11 0.68 46.20
N CYS A 44 -23.96 1.37 46.28
CA CYS A 44 -23.77 2.62 45.54
C CYS A 44 -22.31 2.99 45.22
N ASP A 45 -21.37 2.07 45.44
CA ASP A 45 -19.92 2.21 45.20
C ASP A 45 -19.22 3.40 45.89
N LYS A 46 -19.92 4.11 46.78
CA LYS A 46 -19.33 5.19 47.58
C LYS A 46 -18.43 4.65 48.69
N PRO A 47 -17.37 5.39 49.09
CA PRO A 47 -16.54 5.02 50.23
C PRO A 47 -17.39 4.77 51.48
N CYS A 48 -17.14 3.66 52.15
CA CYS A 48 -17.96 3.23 53.27
C CYS A 48 -17.11 2.96 54.53
N ARG A 49 -17.77 3.02 55.69
CA ARG A 49 -17.12 2.84 57.00
C ARG A 49 -17.83 1.81 57.89
N LYS A 50 -18.98 1.31 57.44
CA LYS A 50 -19.83 0.37 58.16
C LYS A 50 -19.85 -0.97 57.45
N PHE A 51 -20.00 -2.03 58.23
CA PHE A 51 -20.06 -3.40 57.77
C PHE A 51 -21.18 -4.12 58.51
N CYS A 52 -22.01 -4.87 57.78
CA CYS A 52 -23.00 -5.74 58.40
C CYS A 52 -22.37 -7.14 58.57
N ASN A 53 -22.22 -7.59 59.81
CA ASN A 53 -21.66 -8.91 60.10
C ASN A 53 -22.59 -10.05 59.64
N ASP A 54 -23.91 -9.86 59.65
CA ASP A 54 -24.83 -10.93 59.21
C ASP A 54 -24.90 -11.08 57.70
N CYS A 55 -24.79 -9.97 56.96
CA CYS A 55 -24.88 -9.96 55.50
C CYS A 55 -23.52 -9.93 54.81
N GLN A 56 -22.42 -9.76 55.56
CA GLN A 56 -21.05 -9.66 55.07
C GLN A 56 -20.85 -8.62 53.95
N VAL A 57 -21.58 -7.50 54.02
CA VAL A 57 -21.53 -6.41 53.04
C VAL A 57 -21.02 -5.11 53.67
N ASN A 58 -20.24 -4.35 52.90
CA ASN A 58 -19.84 -3.00 53.29
C ASN A 58 -20.93 -1.99 52.88
N LEU A 59 -21.30 -1.08 53.78
CA LEU A 59 -22.41 -0.15 53.59
C LEU A 59 -22.00 1.28 53.97
N CYS A 60 -22.39 2.25 53.13
CA CYS A 60 -22.33 3.66 53.53
C CYS A 60 -23.50 4.00 54.47
N VAL A 61 -23.37 5.12 55.20
CA VAL A 61 -24.38 5.55 56.18
C VAL A 61 -25.75 5.73 55.53
N ASP A 62 -25.79 6.25 54.29
CA ASP A 62 -27.02 6.51 53.55
C ASP A 62 -27.75 5.21 53.14
N CYS A 63 -26.99 4.14 52.87
CA CYS A 63 -27.52 2.85 52.45
C CYS A 63 -27.91 1.95 53.63
N LEU A 64 -27.48 2.29 54.85
CA LEU A 64 -27.74 1.50 56.06
C LEU A 64 -29.24 1.42 56.38
N GLY A 65 -29.97 2.52 56.24
CA GLY A 65 -31.41 2.56 56.45
C GLY A 65 -32.20 1.72 55.45
N LYS A 66 -31.74 1.65 54.19
CA LYS A 66 -32.35 0.79 53.15
C LYS A 66 -32.08 -0.69 53.45
N HIS A 67 -30.83 -1.02 53.79
CA HIS A 67 -30.42 -2.37 54.11
C HIS A 67 -31.20 -2.98 55.28
N VAL A 68 -31.38 -2.23 56.38
CA VAL A 68 -32.18 -2.68 57.53
C VAL A 68 -33.67 -2.65 57.22
N GLY A 69 -34.13 -1.70 56.40
CA GLY A 69 -35.54 -1.53 56.04
C GLY A 69 -36.10 -2.62 55.12
N GLU A 70 -35.26 -3.25 54.28
CA GLU A 70 -35.65 -4.34 53.39
C GLU A 70 -35.91 -5.67 54.13
N LEU A 71 -35.38 -5.83 55.34
CA LEU A 71 -35.42 -7.08 56.12
C LEU A 71 -36.08 -6.86 57.49
N GLN A 72 -37.32 -6.36 57.50
CA GLN A 72 -38.09 -5.88 58.68
C GLN A 72 -38.21 -6.85 59.88
N PHE A 73 -37.80 -8.11 59.73
CA PHE A 73 -37.91 -9.15 60.76
C PHE A 73 -36.58 -9.73 61.23
N GLN A 74 -35.43 -9.21 60.75
CA GLN A 74 -34.11 -9.66 61.15
C GLN A 74 -33.31 -8.49 61.76
N SER A 75 -32.77 -8.68 62.96
CA SER A 75 -31.81 -7.73 63.54
C SER A 75 -30.44 -7.94 62.90
N HIS A 76 -29.83 -6.87 62.38
CA HIS A 76 -28.50 -6.91 61.78
C HIS A 76 -27.48 -6.27 62.72
N ASP A 77 -26.37 -6.96 63.00
CA ASP A 77 -25.19 -6.47 63.70
C ASP A 77 -24.33 -5.63 62.74
N ILE A 78 -24.43 -4.31 62.89
CA ILE A 78 -23.72 -3.36 62.04
C ILE A 78 -22.60 -2.69 62.82
N VAL A 79 -21.37 -3.00 62.42
CA VAL A 79 -20.14 -2.55 63.08
C VAL A 79 -19.36 -1.58 62.21
N HIS A 80 -18.38 -0.90 62.80
CA HIS A 80 -17.39 -0.16 62.03
C HIS A 80 -16.47 -1.15 61.30
N LEU A 81 -16.02 -0.84 60.08
CA LEU A 81 -15.14 -1.72 59.28
C LEU A 81 -13.91 -2.27 60.03
N LYS A 82 -13.40 -1.53 61.03
CA LYS A 82 -12.24 -1.94 61.84
C LYS A 82 -12.56 -3.09 62.80
N ASN A 83 -13.84 -3.28 63.11
CA ASN A 83 -14.35 -4.25 64.07
C ASN A 83 -15.21 -5.32 63.37
N ARG A 84 -15.04 -5.49 62.05
CA ARG A 84 -15.79 -6.46 61.26
C ARG A 84 -15.43 -7.88 61.67
N ASN A 85 -16.44 -8.73 61.80
CA ASN A 85 -16.27 -10.15 62.01
C ASN A 85 -16.58 -10.85 60.68
N ILE A 86 -15.53 -11.23 59.94
CA ILE A 86 -15.67 -11.83 58.62
C ILE A 86 -15.82 -13.33 58.77
N HIS A 87 -16.91 -13.87 58.22
CA HIS A 87 -17.21 -15.30 58.18
C HIS A 87 -17.58 -15.73 56.77
N ALA A 88 -17.53 -17.03 56.49
CA ALA A 88 -17.98 -17.58 55.22
C ALA A 88 -19.48 -17.30 55.03
N VAL A 89 -19.85 -16.65 53.92
CA VAL A 89 -21.26 -16.47 53.56
C VAL A 89 -21.76 -17.74 52.91
N PHE A 90 -22.63 -18.46 53.60
CA PHE A 90 -23.25 -19.65 53.06
C PHE A 90 -24.41 -19.30 52.12
N PRO A 91 -24.50 -19.95 50.94
CA PRO A 91 -25.58 -19.68 50.00
C PRO A 91 -26.93 -20.14 50.56
N ASP A 92 -28.01 -19.54 50.08
CA ASP A 92 -29.36 -19.95 50.45
C ASP A 92 -29.75 -21.27 49.77
N CYS A 93 -30.48 -22.11 50.51
CA CYS A 93 -30.93 -23.39 50.02
C CYS A 93 -32.07 -23.24 49.01
N LYS A 94 -31.84 -23.68 47.78
CA LYS A 94 -32.83 -23.64 46.69
C LYS A 94 -34.11 -24.44 46.98
N THR A 95 -34.03 -25.46 47.85
CA THR A 95 -35.17 -26.35 48.15
C THR A 95 -35.84 -26.06 49.48
N HIS A 96 -35.15 -25.39 50.41
CA HIS A 96 -35.65 -25.11 51.76
C HIS A 96 -35.56 -23.62 52.04
N LEU A 97 -36.69 -22.94 51.88
CA LEU A 97 -36.79 -21.49 52.07
C LEU A 97 -36.33 -21.08 53.47
N GLY A 98 -35.43 -20.09 53.53
CA GLY A 98 -34.87 -19.57 54.78
C GLY A 98 -33.84 -20.48 55.46
N GLN A 99 -33.27 -21.46 54.75
CA GLN A 99 -32.16 -22.28 55.25
C GLN A 99 -30.87 -21.96 54.50
N ARG A 100 -29.75 -21.90 55.22
CA ARG A 100 -28.41 -21.72 54.66
C ARG A 100 -27.75 -23.06 54.34
N CYS A 101 -26.93 -23.09 53.31
CA CYS A 101 -26.19 -24.28 52.91
C CYS A 101 -24.83 -24.35 53.61
N GLU A 102 -24.79 -25.03 54.76
CA GLU A 102 -23.57 -25.21 55.56
C GLU A 102 -22.79 -26.49 55.18
N VAL A 103 -23.34 -27.29 54.28
CA VAL A 103 -22.85 -28.63 53.96
C VAL A 103 -22.56 -28.73 52.46
N TYR A 104 -21.47 -29.39 52.07
CA TYR A 104 -21.16 -29.70 50.68
C TYR A 104 -21.42 -31.18 50.39
N CYS A 105 -22.21 -31.47 49.37
CA CYS A 105 -22.43 -32.83 48.89
C CYS A 105 -21.38 -33.18 47.84
N LYS A 106 -20.57 -34.22 48.09
CA LYS A 106 -19.43 -34.56 47.21
C LYS A 106 -19.87 -35.17 45.89
N GLU A 107 -20.95 -35.94 45.87
CA GLU A 107 -21.46 -36.56 44.64
C GLU A 107 -22.21 -35.57 43.75
N CYS A 108 -22.96 -34.64 44.34
CA CYS A 108 -23.72 -33.63 43.59
C CYS A 108 -22.91 -32.37 43.27
N HIS A 109 -21.70 -32.25 43.82
CA HIS A 109 -20.84 -31.08 43.70
C HIS A 109 -21.51 -29.74 44.04
N GLU A 110 -22.40 -29.74 45.03
CA GLU A 110 -23.18 -28.56 45.39
C GLU A 110 -23.29 -28.35 46.91
N SER A 111 -23.43 -27.09 47.30
CA SER A 111 -23.70 -26.67 48.68
C SER A 111 -25.19 -26.86 49.01
N ILE A 112 -25.48 -27.58 50.08
CA ILE A 112 -26.82 -27.94 50.55
C ILE A 112 -27.01 -27.60 52.04
N CYS A 113 -28.27 -27.47 52.49
CA CYS A 113 -28.56 -27.27 53.91
C CYS A 113 -28.71 -28.60 54.66
N ILE A 114 -28.70 -28.57 55.99
CA ILE A 114 -28.86 -29.76 56.84
C ILE A 114 -30.17 -30.51 56.55
N LYS A 115 -31.26 -29.82 56.18
CA LYS A 115 -32.51 -30.51 55.80
C LYS A 115 -32.38 -31.33 54.52
N CYS A 116 -31.52 -30.92 53.59
CA CYS A 116 -31.23 -31.70 52.38
C CYS A 116 -30.53 -33.02 52.70
N THR A 117 -29.71 -33.08 53.75
CA THR A 117 -28.99 -34.30 54.15
C THR A 117 -29.92 -35.35 54.77
N ILE A 118 -31.10 -34.95 55.27
CA ILE A 118 -32.11 -35.88 55.81
C ILE A 118 -33.07 -36.36 54.69
N GLY A 119 -33.18 -35.58 53.62
CA GLY A 119 -34.09 -35.83 52.49
C GLY A 119 -33.38 -36.35 51.25
N ARG A 120 -33.25 -35.49 50.23
CA ARG A 120 -32.77 -35.87 48.89
C ARG A 120 -31.32 -36.36 48.86
N HIS A 121 -30.48 -35.93 49.81
CA HIS A 121 -29.05 -36.25 49.88
C HIS A 121 -28.74 -37.21 51.03
N LYS A 122 -29.73 -37.98 51.49
CA LYS A 122 -29.59 -38.89 52.66
C LYS A 122 -28.53 -39.98 52.48
N THR A 123 -28.30 -40.40 51.24
CA THR A 123 -27.34 -41.46 50.90
C THR A 123 -26.02 -40.93 50.36
N HIS A 124 -25.84 -39.61 50.33
CA HIS A 124 -24.66 -38.96 49.74
C HIS A 124 -23.64 -38.61 50.82
N ASP A 125 -22.35 -38.71 50.48
CA ASP A 125 -21.27 -38.26 51.33
C ASP A 125 -21.24 -36.72 51.37
N VAL A 126 -21.19 -36.22 52.59
CA VAL A 126 -21.30 -34.79 52.86
C VAL A 126 -20.16 -34.33 53.75
N SER A 127 -19.72 -33.10 53.55
CA SER A 127 -18.67 -32.49 54.37
C SER A 127 -19.05 -31.07 54.74
N GLU A 128 -18.45 -30.58 55.82
CA GLU A 128 -18.65 -29.22 56.26
C GLU A 128 -18.13 -28.25 55.20
N LEU A 129 -18.99 -27.32 54.75
CA LEU A 129 -18.62 -26.40 53.68
C LEU A 129 -17.56 -25.41 54.15
N GLU A 130 -17.55 -25.06 55.44
CA GLU A 130 -16.56 -24.16 56.04
C GLU A 130 -15.14 -24.74 55.94
N GLU A 131 -14.97 -26.00 56.35
CA GLU A 131 -13.68 -26.69 56.25
C GLU A 131 -13.21 -26.79 54.79
N LEU A 132 -14.12 -27.10 53.87
CA LEU A 132 -13.82 -27.18 52.44
C LEU A 132 -13.38 -25.82 51.86
N VAL A 133 -14.05 -24.73 52.24
CA VAL A 133 -13.69 -23.37 51.82
C VAL A 133 -12.27 -23.02 52.30
N GLU A 134 -11.92 -23.33 53.55
CA GLU A 134 -10.59 -23.05 54.09
C GLU A 134 -9.49 -23.95 53.48
N ILE A 135 -9.80 -25.18 53.07
CA ILE A 135 -8.88 -26.00 52.28
C ILE A 135 -8.66 -25.37 50.89
N ARG A 136 -9.73 -25.01 50.20
CA ARG A 136 -9.65 -24.41 48.84
C ARG A 136 -8.94 -23.06 48.83
N LYS A 137 -9.17 -22.21 49.83
CA LYS A 137 -8.42 -20.94 49.96
C LYS A 137 -6.91 -21.19 50.06
N ARG A 138 -6.48 -22.15 50.88
CA ARG A 138 -5.05 -22.50 51.01
C ARG A 138 -4.45 -23.04 49.70
N GLU A 139 -5.21 -23.82 48.94
CA GLU A 139 -4.79 -24.27 47.60
C GLU A 139 -4.59 -23.08 46.65
N ILE A 140 -5.56 -22.16 46.61
CA ILE A 140 -5.49 -20.95 45.77
C ILE A 140 -4.33 -20.06 46.21
N GLU A 141 -4.13 -19.85 47.51
CA GLU A 141 -3.01 -19.04 48.04
C GLU A 141 -1.66 -19.60 47.58
N LYS A 142 -1.49 -20.92 47.63
CA LYS A 142 -0.26 -21.58 47.17
C LYS A 142 -0.06 -21.44 45.66
N GLU A 143 -1.11 -21.56 44.87
CA GLU A 143 -1.06 -21.37 43.42
C GLU A 143 -0.72 -19.91 43.05
N VAL A 144 -1.32 -18.94 43.74
CA VAL A 144 -1.03 -17.52 43.58
C VAL A 144 0.44 -17.24 43.90
N GLU A 145 0.95 -17.76 45.02
CA GLU A 145 2.37 -17.60 45.39
C GLU A 145 3.29 -18.18 44.31
N GLU A 146 2.99 -19.37 43.78
CA GLU A 146 3.78 -20.00 42.72
C GLU A 146 3.77 -19.21 41.41
N LEU A 147 2.59 -18.71 41.01
CA LEU A 147 2.45 -17.87 39.82
C LEU A 147 3.20 -16.55 39.96
N GLU A 148 3.02 -15.83 41.07
CA GLU A 148 3.63 -14.52 41.31
C GLU A 148 5.15 -14.62 41.52
N SER A 149 5.64 -15.61 42.27
CA SER A 149 7.06 -15.67 42.65
C SER A 149 7.96 -16.40 41.65
N LYS A 150 7.41 -17.35 40.86
CA LYS A 150 8.24 -18.21 39.99
C LYS A 150 7.88 -18.11 38.52
N ILE A 151 6.60 -18.08 38.18
CA ILE A 151 6.16 -18.22 36.78
C ILE A 151 6.20 -16.86 36.09
N ILE A 152 5.48 -15.86 36.62
CA ILE A 152 5.40 -14.51 36.05
C ILE A 152 6.79 -13.89 35.82
N PRO A 153 7.75 -13.93 36.76
CA PRO A 153 9.08 -13.37 36.55
C PRO A 153 9.84 -13.97 35.37
N LYS A 154 9.71 -15.29 35.14
CA LYS A 154 10.36 -15.97 34.00
C LYS A 154 9.81 -15.51 32.65
N PHE A 155 8.50 -15.33 32.56
CA PHE A 155 7.86 -14.81 31.36
C PHE A 155 8.23 -13.34 31.11
N GLN A 156 8.31 -12.53 32.17
CA GLN A 156 8.77 -11.15 32.08
C GLN A 156 10.23 -11.05 31.61
N GLU A 157 11.12 -11.90 32.12
CA GLU A 157 12.52 -11.97 31.71
C GLU A 157 12.65 -12.39 30.23
N ALA A 158 11.92 -13.42 29.80
CA ALA A 158 11.91 -13.85 28.40
C ALA A 158 11.42 -12.72 27.47
N ASN A 159 10.37 -12.00 27.86
CA ASN A 159 9.86 -10.87 27.10
C ASN A 159 10.88 -9.72 27.01
N ALA A 160 11.57 -9.41 28.11
CA ALA A 160 12.64 -8.41 28.12
C ALA A 160 13.81 -8.80 27.19
N MET A 161 14.21 -10.08 27.17
CA MET A 161 15.24 -10.57 26.25
C MET A 161 14.84 -10.43 24.78
N ILE A 162 13.58 -10.74 24.44
CA ILE A 162 13.07 -10.57 23.08
C ILE A 162 13.03 -9.09 22.71
N SER A 163 12.52 -8.21 23.59
CA SER A 163 12.50 -6.77 23.36
C SER A 163 13.90 -6.21 23.09
N ASN A 164 14.91 -6.62 23.89
CA ASN A 164 16.29 -6.19 23.69
C ASN A 164 16.85 -6.66 22.33
N LYS A 165 16.49 -7.87 21.88
CA LYS A 165 16.87 -8.35 20.54
C LYS A 165 16.19 -7.56 19.43
N MET A 166 14.91 -7.22 19.60
CA MET A 166 14.19 -6.38 18.64
C MET A 166 14.82 -4.99 18.53
N ASP A 167 15.19 -4.38 19.65
CA ASP A 167 15.84 -3.07 19.67
C ASP A 167 17.24 -3.14 19.02
N TYR A 168 18.00 -4.21 19.28
CA TYR A 168 19.28 -4.46 18.63
C TYR A 168 19.14 -4.58 17.11
N VAL A 169 18.23 -5.43 16.64
CA VAL A 169 17.95 -5.62 15.21
C VAL A 169 17.53 -4.30 14.57
N ALA A 170 16.60 -3.56 15.17
CA ALA A 170 16.16 -2.26 14.67
C ALA A 170 17.32 -1.27 14.51
N THR A 171 18.25 -1.25 15.48
CA THR A 171 19.43 -0.40 15.45
C THR A 171 20.41 -0.79 14.34
N GLU A 172 20.69 -2.09 14.18
CA GLU A 172 21.59 -2.58 13.13
C GLU A 172 21.05 -2.31 11.72
N TYR A 173 19.75 -2.51 11.49
CA TYR A 173 19.12 -2.19 10.21
C TYR A 173 19.13 -0.69 9.93
N ALA A 174 18.90 0.17 10.93
CA ALA A 174 19.02 1.62 10.76
C ALA A 174 20.45 2.06 10.35
N ILE A 175 21.48 1.44 10.92
CA ILE A 175 22.88 1.67 10.51
C ILE A 175 23.11 1.24 9.06
N LEU A 176 22.53 0.10 8.64
CA LEU A 176 22.64 -0.40 7.28
C LEU A 176 21.95 0.53 6.26
N GLU A 177 20.75 1.01 6.59
CA GLU A 177 20.01 2.01 5.79
C GLU A 177 20.80 3.32 5.65
N GLN A 178 21.42 3.79 6.73
CA GLN A 178 22.26 4.99 6.68
C GLN A 178 23.46 4.78 5.73
N LYS A 179 24.17 3.65 5.84
CA LYS A 179 25.28 3.32 4.95
C LYS A 179 24.85 3.23 3.49
N LEU A 180 23.66 2.67 3.23
CA LEU A 180 23.10 2.58 1.89
C LEU A 180 22.85 3.98 1.30
N GLU A 181 22.30 4.90 2.08
CA GLU A 181 22.06 6.28 1.63
C GLU A 181 23.37 7.07 1.44
N GLU A 182 24.39 6.82 2.27
CA GLU A 182 25.73 7.38 2.06
C GLU A 182 26.36 6.88 0.76
N LEU A 183 26.27 5.57 0.47
CA LEU A 183 26.74 5.00 -0.80
C LEU A 183 25.98 5.56 -1.99
N ARG A 184 24.66 5.72 -1.88
CA ARG A 184 23.83 6.33 -2.92
C ARG A 184 24.31 7.73 -3.29
N LYS A 185 24.65 8.56 -2.29
CA LYS A 185 25.18 9.91 -2.52
C LYS A 185 26.51 9.87 -3.29
N ILE A 186 27.41 8.96 -2.94
CA ILE A 186 28.70 8.78 -3.63
C ILE A 186 28.45 8.38 -5.09
N TRP A 187 27.55 7.43 -5.34
CA TRP A 187 27.23 6.98 -6.69
C TRP A 187 26.63 8.10 -7.54
N HIS A 188 25.67 8.87 -6.99
CA HIS A 188 25.12 10.04 -7.67
C HIS A 188 26.20 11.08 -8.00
N GLN A 189 27.18 11.31 -7.10
CA GLN A 189 28.28 12.23 -7.35
C GLN A 189 29.16 11.78 -8.52
N GLU A 190 29.51 10.50 -8.59
CA GLU A 190 30.32 9.96 -9.70
C GLU A 190 29.55 9.99 -11.03
N VAL A 191 28.25 9.67 -11.03
CA VAL A 191 27.40 9.81 -12.21
C VAL A 191 27.35 11.27 -12.68
N ASN A 192 27.10 12.21 -11.76
CA ASN A 192 27.08 13.63 -12.10
C ASN A 192 28.43 14.13 -12.66
N LYS A 193 29.55 13.64 -12.12
CA LYS A 193 30.89 13.97 -12.62
C LYS A 193 31.11 13.51 -14.07
N ILE A 194 30.60 12.34 -14.44
CA ILE A 194 30.59 11.85 -15.83
C ILE A 194 29.80 12.81 -16.73
N PHE A 195 28.56 13.16 -16.36
CA PHE A 195 27.74 14.06 -17.15
C PHE A 195 28.30 15.48 -17.25
N ASN A 196 28.91 16.01 -16.19
CA ASN A 196 29.57 17.30 -16.20
C ASN A 196 30.77 17.32 -17.15
N THR A 197 31.54 16.22 -17.21
CA THR A 197 32.68 16.08 -18.13
C THR A 197 32.20 15.96 -19.58
N LEU A 198 31.12 15.21 -19.83
CA LEU A 198 30.48 15.17 -21.15
C LEU A 198 29.99 16.57 -21.58
N GLY A 199 29.34 17.31 -20.67
CA GLY A 199 28.88 18.67 -20.92
C GLY A 199 30.02 19.65 -21.24
N SER A 200 31.16 19.53 -20.55
CA SER A 200 32.33 20.36 -20.82
C SER A 200 32.99 20.02 -22.16
N LEU A 201 33.07 18.74 -22.54
CA LEU A 201 33.55 18.29 -23.85
C LEU A 201 32.69 18.85 -24.99
N ILE A 202 31.36 18.75 -24.87
CA ILE A 202 30.42 19.31 -25.85
C ILE A 202 30.61 20.82 -25.98
N SER A 203 30.69 21.52 -24.84
CA SER A 203 30.87 22.98 -24.81
C SER A 203 32.20 23.41 -25.44
N SER A 204 33.28 22.68 -25.16
CA SER A 204 34.60 22.92 -25.74
C SER A 204 34.58 22.75 -27.27
N LYS A 205 34.05 21.63 -27.78
CA LYS A 205 33.94 21.38 -29.22
C LYS A 205 33.06 22.43 -29.91
N LYS A 206 31.92 22.78 -29.32
CA LYS A 206 31.05 23.85 -29.82
C LYS A 206 31.81 25.18 -29.93
N ASN A 207 32.53 25.57 -28.89
CA ASN A 207 33.26 26.84 -28.87
C ASN A 207 34.38 26.86 -29.91
N MET A 208 35.12 25.76 -30.10
CA MET A 208 36.14 25.65 -31.15
C MET A 208 35.53 25.85 -32.54
N SER A 209 34.46 25.12 -32.88
CA SER A 209 33.80 25.25 -34.19
C SER A 209 33.23 26.64 -34.43
N ILE A 210 32.61 27.26 -33.42
CA ILE A 210 32.10 28.64 -33.54
C ILE A 210 33.24 29.63 -33.75
N ASN A 211 34.35 29.48 -33.02
CA ASN A 211 35.51 30.37 -33.16
C ASN A 211 36.14 30.28 -34.55
N ASP A 212 36.28 29.07 -35.09
CA ASP A 212 36.81 28.85 -36.44
C ASP A 212 35.93 29.51 -37.50
N LEU A 213 34.60 29.32 -37.42
CA LEU A 213 33.64 29.98 -38.32
C LEU A 213 33.66 31.51 -38.18
N THR A 214 33.78 32.03 -36.95
CA THR A 214 33.85 33.46 -36.67
C THR A 214 35.11 34.08 -37.28
N ASN A 215 36.25 33.40 -37.17
CA ASN A 215 37.51 33.84 -37.78
C ASN A 215 37.40 33.87 -39.31
N GLN A 216 36.78 32.85 -39.92
CA GLN A 216 36.53 32.86 -41.36
C GLN A 216 35.62 34.01 -41.79
N GLN A 217 34.51 34.22 -41.07
CA GLN A 217 33.57 35.30 -41.34
C GLN A 217 34.27 36.66 -41.27
N THR A 218 35.12 36.88 -40.25
CA THR A 218 35.86 38.13 -40.07
C THR A 218 36.84 38.37 -41.23
N ASN A 219 37.52 37.32 -41.69
CA ASN A 219 38.44 37.42 -42.84
C ASN A 219 37.69 37.75 -44.14
N ILE A 220 36.57 37.07 -44.41
CA ILE A 220 35.73 37.34 -45.59
C ILE A 220 35.16 38.76 -45.53
N ALA A 221 34.71 39.22 -44.37
CA ALA A 221 34.19 40.58 -44.19
C ALA A 221 35.27 41.64 -44.47
N LYS A 222 36.51 41.41 -44.01
CA LYS A 222 37.65 42.30 -44.29
C LYS A 222 37.95 42.37 -45.79
N LEU A 223 38.12 41.22 -46.45
CA LEU A 223 38.34 41.17 -47.90
C LEU A 223 37.22 41.86 -48.69
N THR A 224 35.97 41.68 -48.26
CA THR A 224 34.81 42.33 -48.87
C THR A 224 34.89 43.86 -48.72
N SER A 225 35.30 44.36 -47.56
CA SER A 225 35.51 45.79 -47.32
C SER A 225 36.60 46.35 -48.23
N ASP A 226 37.75 45.70 -48.29
CA ASP A 226 38.89 46.10 -49.14
C ASP A 226 38.51 46.14 -50.64
N MET A 227 37.68 45.18 -51.07
CA MET A 227 37.12 45.14 -52.43
C MET A 227 36.17 46.31 -52.69
N ILE A 228 35.27 46.63 -51.75
CA ILE A 228 34.33 47.75 -51.88
C ILE A 228 35.09 49.06 -52.00
N GLU A 229 36.11 49.29 -51.16
CA GLU A 229 36.97 50.48 -51.24
C GLU A 229 37.71 50.57 -52.57
N THR A 230 38.28 49.45 -53.05
CA THR A 230 38.96 49.39 -54.34
C THR A 230 38.02 49.72 -55.50
N VAL A 231 36.79 49.19 -55.48
CA VAL A 231 35.77 49.50 -56.50
C VAL A 231 35.41 50.98 -56.48
N GLN A 232 35.25 51.58 -55.31
CA GLN A 232 34.96 53.02 -55.18
C GLN A 232 36.11 53.87 -55.73
N HIS A 233 37.36 53.54 -55.39
CA HIS A 233 38.55 54.23 -55.90
C HIS A 233 38.65 54.13 -57.42
N ASN A 234 38.45 52.94 -57.98
CA ASN A 234 38.50 52.73 -59.43
C ASN A 234 37.40 53.52 -60.16
N LYS A 235 36.18 53.59 -59.59
CA LYS A 235 35.10 54.43 -60.11
C LYS A 235 35.47 55.92 -60.13
N GLN A 236 36.16 56.41 -59.09
CA GLN A 236 36.66 57.78 -59.06
C GLN A 236 37.69 58.03 -60.16
N ILE A 237 38.66 57.11 -60.36
CA ILE A 237 39.67 57.21 -61.44
C ILE A 237 39.00 57.31 -62.81
N MET A 238 37.99 56.48 -63.09
CA MET A 238 37.27 56.51 -64.37
C MET A 238 36.55 57.84 -64.64
N GLN A 239 36.15 58.56 -63.59
CA GLN A 239 35.45 59.85 -63.72
C GLN A 239 36.43 61.03 -63.87
N THR A 240 37.73 60.83 -63.68
CA THR A 240 38.71 61.93 -63.80
C THR A 240 39.03 62.24 -65.26
N LYS A 241 39.33 63.50 -65.55
CA LYS A 241 39.87 63.94 -66.86
C LYS A 241 41.41 63.94 -66.91
N ASN A 242 42.08 63.44 -65.87
CA ASN A 242 43.54 63.45 -65.77
C ASN A 242 44.11 62.19 -66.42
N ALA A 243 44.71 62.34 -67.62
CA ALA A 243 45.22 61.23 -68.41
C ALA A 243 46.35 60.44 -67.71
N SER A 244 47.18 61.06 -66.87
CA SER A 244 48.26 60.35 -66.17
C SER A 244 47.69 59.39 -65.12
N LYS A 245 46.69 59.82 -64.33
CA LYS A 245 46.02 58.97 -63.33
C LYS A 245 45.33 57.74 -63.92
N VAL A 246 44.89 57.81 -65.18
CA VAL A 246 44.24 56.70 -65.88
C VAL A 246 45.27 55.78 -66.54
N THR A 247 46.38 56.33 -67.07
CA THR A 247 47.44 55.54 -67.73
C THR A 247 48.34 54.82 -66.72
N ASP A 248 48.51 55.37 -65.51
CA ASP A 248 49.24 54.74 -64.40
C ASP A 248 48.38 53.73 -63.60
N TYR A 249 47.15 53.44 -64.03
CA TYR A 249 46.26 52.51 -63.32
C TYR A 249 46.77 51.06 -63.39
N GLU A 250 46.94 50.44 -62.22
CA GLU A 250 47.23 49.02 -62.09
C GLU A 250 46.04 48.26 -61.48
N SER A 251 45.67 47.14 -62.12
CA SER A 251 44.53 46.35 -61.67
C SER A 251 44.88 45.45 -60.48
N LYS A 252 44.18 45.64 -59.36
CA LYS A 252 44.22 44.75 -58.20
C LYS A 252 43.22 43.59 -58.25
N SER A 253 42.48 43.43 -59.36
CA SER A 253 41.43 42.41 -59.48
C SER A 253 41.92 40.99 -59.25
N LYS A 254 43.20 40.73 -59.55
CA LYS A 254 43.84 39.43 -59.36
C LYS A 254 44.08 39.07 -57.89
N GLU A 255 44.08 40.06 -56.99
CA GLU A 255 44.27 39.85 -55.55
C GLU A 255 43.02 39.24 -54.88
N PHE A 256 41.86 39.33 -55.53
CA PHE A 256 40.56 38.89 -54.98
C PHE A 256 39.99 37.61 -55.62
N ILE A 257 40.77 36.92 -56.47
CA ILE A 257 40.28 35.77 -57.26
C ILE A 257 39.95 34.55 -56.38
N ASN A 258 40.63 34.40 -55.24
CA ASN A 258 40.49 33.22 -54.39
C ASN A 258 39.59 33.49 -53.19
N ILE A 259 38.34 33.02 -53.26
CA ILE A 259 37.41 33.03 -52.13
C ILE A 259 37.92 32.03 -51.07
N PRO A 260 38.04 32.42 -49.79
CA PRO A 260 38.41 31.50 -48.72
C PRO A 260 37.50 30.27 -48.70
N LYS A 261 38.09 29.07 -48.63
CA LYS A 261 37.34 27.80 -48.62
C LYS A 261 36.51 27.66 -47.34
N ASN A 262 35.32 27.09 -47.48
CA ASN A 262 34.41 26.79 -46.38
C ASN A 262 35.04 25.79 -45.39
N VAL A 263 35.04 26.08 -44.09
CA VAL A 263 35.48 25.14 -43.05
C VAL A 263 34.41 24.07 -42.85
N ALA A 264 34.81 22.81 -43.00
CA ALA A 264 33.97 21.68 -42.62
C ALA A 264 33.85 21.62 -41.09
N VAL A 265 32.61 21.62 -40.58
CA VAL A 265 32.34 21.45 -39.15
C VAL A 265 31.85 20.03 -38.90
N GLU A 266 32.60 19.28 -38.12
CA GLU A 266 32.20 17.95 -37.67
C GLU A 266 31.53 18.03 -36.29
N ILE A 267 30.29 17.58 -36.21
CA ILE A 267 29.53 17.50 -34.96
C ILE A 267 29.69 16.07 -34.41
N PRO A 268 30.25 15.90 -33.20
CA PRO A 268 30.40 14.57 -32.62
C PRO A 268 29.04 13.94 -32.30
N PHE A 269 28.88 12.67 -32.69
CA PHE A 269 27.66 11.90 -32.43
C PHE A 269 27.69 11.29 -31.03
N LEU A 270 26.62 11.48 -30.27
CA LEU A 270 26.44 10.85 -28.96
C LEU A 270 25.84 9.45 -29.15
N LYS A 271 26.57 8.41 -28.77
CA LYS A 271 26.05 7.03 -28.76
C LYS A 271 25.62 6.66 -27.35
N THR A 272 24.37 6.26 -27.22
CA THR A 272 23.84 5.64 -26.00
C THR A 272 23.52 4.19 -26.32
N ASN A 273 24.17 3.26 -25.61
CA ASN A 273 23.86 1.84 -25.75
C ASN A 273 23.44 1.29 -24.40
N ILE A 274 22.18 0.85 -24.31
CA ILE A 274 21.69 -0.05 -23.26
C ILE A 274 22.05 -1.46 -23.75
N VAL A 275 23.26 -1.93 -23.40
CA VAL A 275 23.75 -3.23 -23.88
C VAL A 275 23.43 -4.25 -22.80
N THR A 276 22.30 -4.96 -22.95
CA THR A 276 21.79 -6.02 -22.04
C THR A 276 21.36 -5.56 -20.64
N GLU A 277 20.49 -6.36 -20.00
CA GLU A 277 19.64 -6.05 -18.82
C GLU A 277 20.33 -5.33 -17.65
N ASN A 278 21.67 -5.37 -17.57
CA ASN A 278 22.46 -4.93 -16.42
C ASN A 278 23.62 -3.97 -16.79
N LYS A 279 23.64 -3.32 -17.96
CA LYS A 279 24.75 -2.43 -18.35
C LYS A 279 24.32 -1.19 -19.14
N LEU A 280 24.62 -0.02 -18.60
CA LEU A 280 24.44 1.28 -19.23
C LEU A 280 25.77 1.82 -19.77
N SER A 281 25.80 2.35 -20.99
CA SER A 281 27.00 2.98 -21.53
C SER A 281 26.70 4.25 -22.33
N ILE A 282 27.56 5.24 -22.18
CA ILE A 282 27.51 6.54 -22.88
C ILE A 282 28.86 6.80 -23.53
N GLU A 283 28.85 7.16 -24.82
CA GLU A 283 30.03 7.41 -25.62
C GLU A 283 29.90 8.71 -26.43
N ILE A 284 30.95 9.55 -26.41
CA ILE A 284 31.08 10.71 -27.31
C ILE A 284 32.54 10.86 -27.74
N GLY A 285 32.80 10.77 -29.05
CA GLY A 285 34.18 10.75 -29.56
C GLY A 285 35.01 9.63 -28.90
N ASP A 286 36.08 10.01 -28.22
CA ASP A 286 37.00 9.11 -27.51
C ASP A 286 36.61 8.86 -26.03
N PHE A 287 35.56 9.54 -25.53
CA PHE A 287 35.09 9.35 -24.16
C PHE A 287 34.04 8.24 -24.08
N LYS A 288 34.24 7.30 -23.16
CA LYS A 288 33.32 6.18 -22.89
C LYS A 288 33.16 5.97 -21.39
N ALA A 289 31.91 5.97 -20.93
CA ALA A 289 31.55 5.62 -19.55
C ALA A 289 30.60 4.42 -19.54
N ILE A 290 30.77 3.53 -18.55
CA ILE A 290 30.01 2.29 -18.41
C ILE A 290 29.59 2.10 -16.95
N LEU A 291 28.31 1.86 -16.71
CA LEU A 291 27.77 1.38 -15.44
C LEU A 291 27.32 -0.06 -15.62
N THR A 292 27.77 -0.98 -14.78
CA THR A 292 27.39 -2.41 -14.87
C THR A 292 26.90 -2.88 -13.51
N GLU A 293 25.73 -3.50 -13.48
CA GLU A 293 25.22 -4.23 -12.33
C GLU A 293 25.77 -5.66 -12.37
N THR A 294 26.48 -6.04 -11.31
CA THR A 294 27.01 -7.40 -11.15
C THR A 294 26.29 -8.05 -9.98
N LEU A 295 25.34 -8.93 -10.30
CA LEU A 295 24.77 -9.84 -9.30
C LEU A 295 25.83 -10.89 -8.99
N LEU A 296 26.40 -10.84 -7.77
CA LEU A 296 27.19 -11.95 -7.27
C LEU A 296 26.25 -13.16 -7.13
N PRO A 297 26.65 -14.38 -7.54
CA PRO A 297 25.89 -15.56 -7.20
C PRO A 297 25.81 -15.62 -5.67
N HIS A 298 24.61 -15.48 -5.14
CA HIS A 298 24.34 -15.81 -3.75
C HIS A 298 24.82 -17.25 -3.55
N LYS A 299 25.86 -17.43 -2.74
CA LYS A 299 26.01 -18.71 -2.04
C LYS A 299 24.78 -18.79 -1.15
N SER A 300 23.87 -19.69 -1.49
CA SER A 300 22.96 -20.24 -0.50
C SER A 300 23.85 -20.80 0.61
N ASP A 301 23.86 -20.14 1.76
CA ASP A 301 24.20 -20.83 3.00
C ASP A 301 23.07 -21.86 3.20
N GLU A 302 23.26 -23.03 2.60
CA GLU A 302 22.53 -24.23 2.97
C GLU A 302 22.90 -24.54 4.41
N ASP A 303 22.00 -24.20 5.33
CA ASP A 303 22.00 -24.74 6.68
C ASP A 303 21.86 -26.28 6.57
N PRO A 304 22.87 -27.09 6.97
CA PRO A 304 22.88 -28.53 6.72
C PRO A 304 21.82 -29.31 7.51
N ASN A 305 20.96 -28.63 8.28
CA ASN A 305 20.01 -29.25 9.19
C ASN A 305 18.54 -28.89 8.94
N LEU A 306 18.22 -28.19 7.85
CA LEU A 306 16.84 -28.15 7.39
C LEU A 306 16.58 -29.43 6.59
N GLN A 307 16.11 -30.47 7.29
CA GLN A 307 15.40 -31.57 6.64
C GLN A 307 14.44 -30.94 5.64
N THR A 308 14.57 -31.35 4.39
CA THR A 308 13.61 -31.12 3.31
C THR A 308 12.22 -31.50 3.81
N THR A 309 11.52 -30.55 4.42
CA THR A 309 10.07 -30.52 4.39
C THR A 309 9.74 -30.20 2.96
N GLU A 310 9.39 -31.26 2.23
CA GLU A 310 8.67 -31.21 0.98
C GLU A 310 7.74 -29.98 0.99
N LEU A 311 7.93 -29.09 0.01
CA LEU A 311 6.99 -28.02 -0.30
C LEU A 311 5.60 -28.66 -0.36
N PRO A 312 4.59 -28.13 0.35
CA PRO A 312 3.24 -28.65 0.19
C PRO A 312 2.81 -28.41 -1.26
N ASP A 313 2.76 -29.50 -2.03
CA ASP A 313 2.04 -29.60 -3.28
C ASP A 313 0.56 -29.36 -2.95
N GLU A 314 0.03 -28.15 -3.18
CA GLU A 314 -1.36 -27.89 -3.62
C GLU A 314 -1.73 -26.39 -3.52
N GLU A 315 -2.46 -25.90 -4.52
CA GLU A 315 -3.19 -24.64 -4.46
C GLU A 315 -4.16 -24.68 -3.26
N LYS A 316 -3.84 -23.97 -2.18
CA LYS A 316 -4.67 -24.00 -0.98
C LYS A 316 -5.78 -22.96 -1.07
N MET A 317 -6.95 -23.40 -1.50
CA MET A 317 -8.19 -22.64 -1.36
C MET A 317 -8.41 -22.34 0.13
N ILE A 318 -8.54 -21.06 0.46
CA ILE A 318 -8.67 -20.58 1.85
C ILE A 318 -10.12 -20.61 2.26
N THR A 319 -10.99 -19.99 1.45
CA THR A 319 -12.42 -19.88 1.72
C THR A 319 -13.21 -19.59 0.45
N ILE A 320 -14.51 -19.84 0.52
CA ILE A 320 -15.52 -19.41 -0.45
C ILE A 320 -16.48 -18.51 0.30
N ILE A 321 -16.58 -17.26 -0.13
CA ILE A 321 -17.42 -16.24 0.50
C ILE A 321 -18.74 -16.18 -0.27
N PRO A 322 -19.87 -16.55 0.35
CA PRO A 322 -21.18 -16.36 -0.26
C PRO A 322 -21.54 -14.88 -0.27
N THR A 323 -22.22 -14.43 -1.31
CA THR A 323 -22.68 -13.04 -1.43
C THR A 323 -24.16 -12.97 -1.78
N GLU A 324 -24.83 -11.91 -1.35
CA GLU A 324 -26.24 -11.66 -1.67
C GLU A 324 -26.45 -10.98 -3.04
N ASN A 325 -25.40 -10.89 -3.86
CA ASN A 325 -25.43 -10.23 -5.15
C ASN A 325 -25.59 -11.23 -6.28
N ASP A 326 -26.75 -11.21 -6.95
CA ASP A 326 -27.15 -12.11 -8.05
C ASP A 326 -26.19 -12.15 -9.25
N SER A 327 -25.29 -11.17 -9.35
CA SER A 327 -24.22 -11.12 -10.35
C SER A 327 -23.09 -10.22 -9.85
N LEU A 328 -22.05 -10.83 -9.28
CA LEU A 328 -20.82 -10.12 -8.90
C LEU A 328 -20.04 -9.71 -10.14
N ILE A 329 -19.69 -8.43 -10.21
CA ILE A 329 -18.98 -7.87 -11.35
C ILE A 329 -17.60 -7.38 -10.95
N ARG A 330 -17.41 -6.79 -9.77
CA ARG A 330 -16.12 -6.20 -9.34
C ARG A 330 -15.82 -6.46 -7.88
N ILE A 331 -14.53 -6.46 -7.57
CA ILE A 331 -13.97 -6.62 -6.24
C ILE A 331 -12.73 -5.74 -6.09
N ALA A 332 -12.59 -5.10 -4.93
CA ALA A 332 -11.39 -4.37 -4.54
C ALA A 332 -11.09 -4.62 -3.05
N CYS A 333 -9.99 -5.31 -2.78
CA CYS A 333 -9.54 -5.62 -1.42
C CYS A 333 -9.12 -4.36 -0.65
N THR A 334 -9.30 -4.40 0.67
CA THR A 334 -8.81 -3.41 1.64
C THR A 334 -7.69 -4.04 2.50
N GLU A 335 -7.11 -3.27 3.41
CA GLU A 335 -6.03 -3.73 4.30
C GLU A 335 -6.49 -4.62 5.47
N LEU A 336 -7.80 -4.84 5.66
CA LEU A 336 -8.36 -5.47 6.86
C LEU A 336 -9.07 -6.81 6.59
N ASN A 337 -8.60 -7.61 5.64
CA ASN A 337 -9.30 -8.85 5.21
C ASN A 337 -10.74 -8.59 4.73
N GLU A 338 -11.02 -7.37 4.28
CA GLU A 338 -12.31 -6.97 3.74
C GLU A 338 -12.15 -6.65 2.26
N ALA A 339 -13.25 -6.70 1.53
CA ALA A 339 -13.29 -6.25 0.15
C ALA A 339 -14.57 -5.48 -0.14
N TRP A 340 -14.44 -4.42 -0.94
CA TRP A 340 -15.58 -3.82 -1.60
C TRP A 340 -15.97 -4.67 -2.80
N VAL A 341 -17.27 -4.93 -2.95
CA VAL A 341 -17.83 -5.72 -4.04
C VAL A 341 -18.97 -4.97 -4.69
N CYS A 342 -19.07 -5.09 -6.01
CA CYS A 342 -20.14 -4.48 -6.79
C CYS A 342 -20.67 -5.49 -7.82
N GLY A 343 -21.99 -5.46 -8.03
CA GLY A 343 -22.70 -6.30 -9.00
C GLY A 343 -23.53 -5.48 -9.98
N GLU A 344 -24.57 -6.10 -10.54
CA GLU A 344 -25.58 -5.44 -11.41
C GLU A 344 -26.61 -4.65 -10.57
N LYS A 345 -26.13 -3.91 -9.56
CA LYS A 345 -26.95 -3.07 -8.67
C LYS A 345 -26.32 -1.69 -8.54
N GLN A 346 -27.12 -0.71 -8.14
CA GLN A 346 -26.64 0.64 -7.80
C GLN A 346 -25.90 0.69 -6.44
N THR A 347 -25.65 -0.45 -5.81
CA THR A 347 -25.04 -0.56 -4.48
C THR A 347 -23.66 -1.19 -4.54
N ILE A 348 -22.72 -0.66 -3.77
CA ILE A 348 -21.40 -1.25 -3.53
C ILE A 348 -21.36 -1.66 -2.06
N THR A 349 -20.97 -2.89 -1.78
CA THR A 349 -21.02 -3.48 -0.43
C THR A 349 -19.63 -3.86 0.03
N ARG A 350 -19.28 -3.57 1.28
CA ARG A 350 -18.04 -4.02 1.93
C ARG A 350 -18.33 -5.26 2.75
N ILE A 351 -17.58 -6.32 2.50
CA ILE A 351 -17.72 -7.63 3.14
C ILE A 351 -16.38 -8.08 3.74
N ASP A 352 -16.41 -8.95 4.76
CA ASP A 352 -15.23 -9.65 5.28
C ASP A 352 -15.05 -11.06 4.65
N LEU A 353 -14.13 -11.85 5.21
CA LEU A 353 -13.83 -13.22 4.77
C LEU A 353 -14.96 -14.22 5.07
N GLU A 354 -15.85 -13.88 6.00
CA GLU A 354 -17.02 -14.67 6.36
C GLU A 354 -18.23 -14.33 5.47
N GLY A 355 -18.18 -13.19 4.77
CA GLY A 355 -19.25 -12.68 3.91
C GLY A 355 -20.19 -11.72 4.65
N ASP A 356 -19.87 -11.34 5.88
CA ASP A 356 -20.67 -10.41 6.65
C ASP A 356 -20.55 -9.00 6.06
N VAL A 357 -21.71 -8.39 5.80
CA VAL A 357 -21.78 -7.03 5.28
C VAL A 357 -21.42 -6.03 6.38
N LYS A 358 -20.33 -5.29 6.18
CA LYS A 358 -19.88 -4.21 7.08
C LYS A 358 -20.48 -2.86 6.70
N GLU A 359 -20.62 -2.60 5.41
CA GLU A 359 -21.11 -1.31 4.91
C GLU A 359 -21.71 -1.45 3.52
N THR A 360 -22.74 -0.67 3.20
CA THR A 360 -23.30 -0.59 1.85
C THR A 360 -23.47 0.85 1.42
N VAL A 361 -22.90 1.18 0.27
CA VAL A 361 -22.93 2.51 -0.36
C VAL A 361 -23.91 2.47 -1.52
N THR A 362 -24.93 3.32 -1.50
CA THR A 362 -25.80 3.53 -2.66
C THR A 362 -25.19 4.59 -3.57
N THR A 363 -24.95 4.23 -4.82
CA THR A 363 -24.36 5.09 -5.84
C THR A 363 -25.41 5.93 -6.55
N LYS A 364 -24.96 6.96 -7.27
CA LYS A 364 -25.82 7.76 -8.16
C LYS A 364 -25.80 7.27 -9.62
N CYS A 365 -25.17 6.14 -9.88
CA CYS A 365 -25.09 5.54 -11.21
C CYS A 365 -26.50 5.24 -11.71
N LEU A 366 -26.74 5.46 -13.01
CA LEU A 366 -28.04 5.15 -13.61
C LEU A 366 -28.36 3.65 -13.53
N TYR A 367 -27.35 2.81 -13.76
CA TYR A 367 -27.48 1.35 -13.71
C TYR A 367 -26.63 0.74 -12.59
N TRP A 368 -25.31 0.69 -12.77
CA TRP A 368 -24.36 0.21 -11.78
C TRP A 368 -22.98 0.81 -12.07
N PRO A 369 -22.08 0.85 -11.08
CA PRO A 369 -20.68 1.23 -11.28
C PRO A 369 -19.95 0.32 -12.26
N ASP A 370 -19.17 0.91 -13.16
CA ASP A 370 -18.37 0.17 -14.13
C ASP A 370 -17.18 -0.57 -13.47
N ASP A 371 -16.58 0.08 -12.48
CA ASP A 371 -15.42 -0.39 -11.74
C ASP A 371 -15.32 0.26 -10.36
N ILE A 372 -14.56 -0.39 -9.48
CA ILE A 372 -14.28 0.08 -8.11
C ILE A 372 -12.79 -0.09 -7.80
N ALA A 373 -12.25 0.80 -6.98
CA ALA A 373 -10.93 0.64 -6.38
C ALA A 373 -10.88 1.30 -5.00
N VAL A 374 -9.80 1.05 -4.27
CA VAL A 374 -9.59 1.59 -2.93
C VAL A 374 -8.36 2.47 -2.95
N THR A 375 -8.45 3.69 -2.40
CA THR A 375 -7.31 4.59 -2.26
C THR A 375 -6.36 4.08 -1.19
N LYS A 376 -5.13 4.60 -1.15
CA LYS A 376 -4.18 4.33 -0.05
C LYS A 376 -4.71 4.69 1.35
N ARG A 377 -5.78 5.47 1.44
CA ARG A 377 -6.42 5.86 2.71
C ARG A 377 -7.61 4.96 3.05
N GLY A 378 -7.86 3.91 2.28
CA GLY A 378 -9.02 3.04 2.44
C GLY A 378 -10.33 3.63 1.89
N GLU A 379 -10.29 4.73 1.14
CA GLU A 379 -11.50 5.34 0.58
C GLU A 379 -11.93 4.59 -0.69
N LEU A 380 -13.23 4.32 -0.82
CA LEU A 380 -13.79 3.70 -2.02
C LEU A 380 -13.90 4.72 -3.15
N ILE A 381 -13.37 4.39 -4.32
CA ILE A 381 -13.62 5.11 -5.57
C ILE A 381 -14.34 4.21 -6.58
N TYR A 382 -15.22 4.81 -7.38
CA TYR A 382 -15.97 4.08 -8.39
C TYR A 382 -16.25 4.92 -9.63
N SER A 383 -16.30 4.27 -10.79
CA SER A 383 -16.57 4.91 -12.08
C SER A 383 -18.05 4.83 -12.46
N ASP A 384 -18.61 5.96 -12.86
CA ASP A 384 -19.94 6.11 -13.42
C ASP A 384 -19.82 6.51 -14.90
N SER A 385 -19.92 5.53 -15.80
CA SER A 385 -19.77 5.77 -17.23
C SER A 385 -20.95 6.53 -17.85
N ASP A 386 -22.14 6.47 -17.23
CA ASP A 386 -23.33 7.18 -17.71
C ASP A 386 -23.33 8.63 -17.27
N GLY A 387 -22.99 8.88 -16.01
CA GLY A 387 -22.77 10.23 -15.50
C GLY A 387 -21.48 10.87 -16.03
N GLY A 388 -20.56 10.07 -16.58
CA GLY A 388 -19.26 10.56 -17.05
C GLY A 388 -18.37 11.02 -15.90
N THR A 389 -18.44 10.36 -14.75
CA THR A 389 -17.72 10.77 -13.53
C THR A 389 -16.99 9.61 -12.86
N VAL A 390 -15.95 9.93 -12.09
CA VAL A 390 -15.42 9.05 -11.05
C VAL A 390 -15.74 9.69 -9.72
N ASN A 391 -16.31 8.91 -8.81
CA ASN A 391 -16.79 9.37 -7.52
C ASN A 391 -15.98 8.71 -6.41
N ILE A 392 -15.79 9.44 -5.31
CA ILE A 392 -15.13 8.98 -4.09
C ILE A 392 -16.15 8.96 -2.96
N PHE A 393 -16.14 7.90 -2.16
CA PHE A 393 -16.92 7.78 -0.95
C PHE A 393 -16.02 8.01 0.26
N ARG A 394 -16.29 9.07 1.00
CA ARG A 394 -15.57 9.44 2.22
C ARG A 394 -16.52 10.14 3.19
N SER A 395 -16.31 9.92 4.49
CA SER A 395 -17.14 10.53 5.54
C SER A 395 -18.65 10.31 5.37
N GLY A 396 -19.05 9.10 4.94
CA GLY A 396 -20.45 8.71 4.80
C GLY A 396 -21.19 9.28 3.57
N ARG A 397 -20.49 9.94 2.63
CA ARG A 397 -21.12 10.50 1.42
C ARG A 397 -20.27 10.29 0.17
N ALA A 398 -20.94 10.16 -0.96
CA ALA A 398 -20.31 10.11 -2.28
C ALA A 398 -20.16 11.52 -2.87
N GLU A 399 -18.95 11.87 -3.28
CA GLU A 399 -18.57 13.13 -3.92
C GLU A 399 -17.97 12.85 -5.30
N THR A 400 -18.19 13.73 -6.27
CA THR A 400 -17.55 13.61 -7.58
C THR A 400 -16.09 14.04 -7.48
N LEU A 401 -15.17 13.12 -7.81
CA LEU A 401 -13.73 13.35 -7.76
C LEU A 401 -13.21 13.84 -9.12
N ILE A 402 -13.64 13.19 -10.20
CA ILE A 402 -13.21 13.50 -11.57
C ILE A 402 -14.45 13.56 -12.47
N THR A 403 -14.52 14.58 -13.31
CA THR A 403 -15.46 14.66 -14.43
C THR A 403 -14.71 14.34 -15.72
N ALA A 404 -15.18 13.33 -16.45
CA ALA A 404 -14.54 12.91 -17.68
C ALA A 404 -14.61 14.01 -18.75
N PRO A 405 -13.59 14.12 -19.64
CA PRO A 405 -13.63 15.04 -20.76
C PRO A 405 -14.86 14.82 -21.64
N ARG A 406 -15.40 15.90 -22.22
CA ARG A 406 -16.62 15.84 -23.02
C ARG A 406 -16.54 14.76 -24.11
N GLY A 407 -17.54 13.88 -24.15
CA GLY A 407 -17.63 12.77 -25.11
C GLY A 407 -16.83 11.52 -24.72
N TRP A 408 -16.16 11.52 -23.57
CA TRP A 408 -15.48 10.36 -23.01
C TRP A 408 -16.22 9.81 -21.80
N LYS A 409 -16.23 8.49 -21.65
CA LYS A 409 -16.82 7.79 -20.53
C LYS A 409 -15.73 7.04 -19.74
N PRO A 410 -15.65 7.21 -18.41
CA PRO A 410 -14.75 6.44 -17.57
C PRO A 410 -15.26 5.02 -17.41
N HIS A 411 -14.36 4.04 -17.41
CA HIS A 411 -14.65 2.63 -17.18
C HIS A 411 -13.70 2.10 -16.10
N ARG A 412 -12.76 1.22 -16.45
CA ARG A 412 -11.89 0.59 -15.46
C ARG A 412 -10.91 1.57 -14.85
N LEU A 413 -10.63 1.42 -13.57
CA LEU A 413 -9.71 2.30 -12.86
C LEU A 413 -8.88 1.54 -11.82
N CYS A 414 -7.73 2.12 -11.49
CA CYS A 414 -6.94 1.66 -10.36
C CYS A 414 -6.29 2.85 -9.65
N CYS A 415 -6.02 2.68 -8.37
CA CYS A 415 -5.17 3.60 -7.63
C CYS A 415 -3.70 3.27 -7.92
N THR A 416 -2.90 4.31 -8.05
CA THR A 416 -1.45 4.21 -8.27
C THR A 416 -0.72 4.26 -6.93
N LYS A 417 0.53 3.84 -6.94
CA LYS A 417 1.44 3.94 -5.80
C LYS A 417 1.83 5.37 -5.45
N SER A 418 1.73 6.33 -6.35
CA SER A 418 1.90 7.75 -6.03
C SER A 418 0.68 8.33 -5.30
N GLY A 419 -0.46 7.63 -5.32
CA GLY A 419 -1.74 8.14 -4.83
C GLY A 419 -2.61 8.81 -5.91
N GLY A 420 -2.14 8.84 -7.16
CA GLY A 420 -2.94 9.16 -8.33
C GLY A 420 -3.87 8.03 -8.77
N ILE A 421 -4.59 8.25 -9.87
CA ILE A 421 -5.60 7.32 -10.40
C ILE A 421 -5.35 7.11 -11.90
N LEU A 422 -5.30 5.85 -12.33
CA LEU A 422 -5.33 5.49 -13.75
C LEU A 422 -6.76 5.14 -14.14
N ILE A 423 -7.23 5.70 -15.26
CA ILE A 423 -8.60 5.51 -15.74
C ILE A 423 -8.57 5.10 -17.21
N SER A 424 -9.18 3.97 -17.50
CA SER A 424 -9.58 3.56 -18.85
C SER A 424 -10.80 4.37 -19.28
N MET A 425 -10.67 5.09 -20.38
CA MET A 425 -11.75 5.90 -20.96
C MET A 425 -12.07 5.43 -22.36
N SER A 426 -13.35 5.54 -22.73
CA SER A 426 -13.78 5.25 -24.09
C SER A 426 -14.62 6.36 -24.70
N SER A 427 -14.51 6.50 -26.02
CA SER A 427 -15.37 7.36 -26.84
C SER A 427 -15.77 6.60 -28.10
N GLY A 428 -16.99 6.05 -28.08
CA GLY A 428 -17.45 5.10 -29.10
C GLY A 428 -16.61 3.82 -29.09
N ARG A 429 -15.79 3.64 -30.13
CA ARG A 429 -14.87 2.50 -30.29
C ARG A 429 -13.42 2.79 -29.92
N HIS A 430 -13.09 4.05 -29.61
CA HIS A 430 -11.74 4.44 -29.24
C HIS A 430 -11.54 4.29 -27.75
N ASN A 431 -10.36 3.80 -27.35
CA ASN A 431 -9.97 3.65 -25.96
C ASN A 431 -8.67 4.42 -25.68
N ARG A 432 -8.54 4.93 -24.47
CA ARG A 432 -7.31 5.53 -23.96
C ARG A 432 -7.20 5.32 -22.46
N ILE A 433 -5.99 5.44 -21.92
CA ILE A 433 -5.76 5.51 -20.49
C ILE A 433 -5.38 6.95 -20.13
N ILE A 434 -5.93 7.47 -19.04
CA ILE A 434 -5.53 8.76 -18.47
C ILE A 434 -5.02 8.53 -17.06
N ARG A 435 -3.86 9.12 -16.75
CA ARG A 435 -3.34 9.22 -15.39
C ARG A 435 -3.74 10.57 -14.81
N TYR A 436 -4.34 10.53 -13.63
CA TYR A 436 -4.64 11.68 -12.81
C TYR A 436 -3.72 11.70 -11.59
N GLU A 437 -3.05 12.83 -11.36
CA GLU A 437 -2.28 13.10 -10.15
C GLU A 437 -2.83 14.39 -9.54
N GLU A 438 -3.11 14.41 -8.24
CA GLU A 438 -3.72 15.57 -7.55
C GLU A 438 -4.98 16.11 -8.26
N ASN A 439 -5.82 15.20 -8.79
CA ASN A 439 -7.03 15.50 -9.59
C ASN A 439 -6.77 16.26 -10.91
N GLN A 440 -5.53 16.34 -11.37
CA GLN A 440 -5.15 16.90 -12.67
C GLN A 440 -4.66 15.80 -13.61
N ILE A 441 -4.89 15.98 -14.91
CA ILE A 441 -4.37 15.06 -15.92
C ILE A 441 -2.86 15.22 -15.99
N SER A 442 -2.12 14.18 -15.59
CA SER A 442 -0.66 14.15 -15.68
C SER A 442 -0.17 13.47 -16.95
N GLN A 443 -0.93 12.52 -17.48
CA GLN A 443 -0.54 11.74 -18.66
C GLN A 443 -1.78 11.23 -19.42
N ILE A 444 -1.69 11.24 -20.75
CA ILE A 444 -2.68 10.61 -21.64
C ILE A 444 -1.94 9.58 -22.50
N ILE A 445 -2.40 8.34 -22.44
CA ILE A 445 -1.83 7.19 -23.14
C ILE A 445 -2.87 6.74 -24.18
N GLU A 446 -2.54 6.92 -25.45
CA GLU A 446 -3.44 6.59 -26.57
C GLU A 446 -2.65 6.12 -27.79
N LYS A 447 -1.51 6.76 -28.08
CA LYS A 447 -0.68 6.52 -29.26
C LYS A 447 0.76 6.25 -28.86
N ASN A 448 1.46 5.46 -29.67
CA ASN A 448 2.89 5.23 -29.53
C ASN A 448 3.70 6.43 -30.07
N GLU A 449 5.04 6.33 -30.01
CA GLU A 449 5.94 7.39 -30.47
C GLU A 449 5.80 7.70 -31.97
N ASP A 450 5.38 6.72 -32.78
CA ASP A 450 5.12 6.88 -34.22
C ASP A 450 3.72 7.47 -34.51
N GLY A 451 2.94 7.78 -33.49
CA GLY A 451 1.56 8.29 -33.62
C GLY A 451 0.51 7.22 -33.96
N LYS A 452 0.86 5.93 -33.91
CA LYS A 452 -0.09 4.81 -34.10
C LYS A 452 -0.85 4.52 -32.79
N ALA A 453 -2.12 4.12 -32.90
CA ALA A 453 -2.92 3.74 -31.74
C ALA A 453 -2.28 2.57 -30.98
N LEU A 454 -2.20 2.69 -29.65
CA LEU A 454 -1.66 1.64 -28.77
C LEU A 454 -2.64 0.49 -28.56
N PHE A 455 -3.93 0.81 -28.57
CA PHE A 455 -5.06 -0.06 -28.28
C PHE A 455 -5.93 -0.23 -29.53
N LEU A 456 -6.49 -1.42 -29.71
CA LEU A 456 -7.35 -1.70 -30.85
C LEU A 456 -8.73 -1.11 -30.65
N GLU A 457 -9.28 -0.52 -31.71
CA GLU A 457 -10.63 0.03 -31.71
C GLU A 457 -11.68 -1.09 -31.59
N GLY A 458 -12.56 -0.96 -30.60
CA GLY A 458 -13.60 -1.95 -30.38
C GLY A 458 -14.55 -1.59 -29.25
N ILE A 459 -15.49 -2.49 -28.99
CA ILE A 459 -16.55 -2.29 -28.01
C ILE A 459 -16.09 -2.63 -26.59
N CYS A 460 -15.08 -3.49 -26.45
CA CYS A 460 -14.54 -3.87 -25.16
C CYS A 460 -13.74 -2.72 -24.57
N LYS A 461 -13.84 -2.56 -23.25
CA LYS A 461 -13.13 -1.53 -22.49
C LYS A 461 -11.85 -2.11 -21.94
N LEU A 462 -10.82 -1.27 -21.85
CA LEU A 462 -9.52 -1.69 -21.34
C LEU A 462 -9.60 -1.87 -19.83
N TYR A 463 -8.93 -2.88 -19.30
CA TYR A 463 -8.58 -2.97 -17.88
C TYR A 463 -7.19 -2.40 -17.68
N VAL A 464 -6.97 -1.70 -16.58
CA VAL A 464 -5.70 -1.05 -16.27
C VAL A 464 -5.33 -1.31 -14.81
N THR A 465 -4.05 -1.58 -14.57
CA THR A 465 -3.46 -1.61 -13.24
C THR A 465 -2.03 -1.06 -13.29
N GLU A 466 -1.44 -0.78 -12.12
CA GLU A 466 -0.06 -0.30 -12.02
C GLU A 466 0.81 -1.34 -11.32
N ASN A 467 1.92 -1.71 -11.98
CA ASN A 467 2.88 -2.65 -11.42
C ASN A 467 3.79 -1.99 -10.37
N GLU A 468 4.48 -2.81 -9.58
CA GLU A 468 5.41 -2.40 -8.52
C GLU A 468 6.48 -1.40 -8.97
N ASN A 469 6.90 -1.49 -10.23
CA ASN A 469 7.90 -0.63 -10.85
C ASN A 469 7.32 0.65 -11.48
N GLY A 470 6.01 0.91 -11.32
CA GLY A 470 5.30 2.05 -11.91
C GLY A 470 4.83 1.84 -13.35
N ASP A 471 5.06 0.66 -13.93
CA ASP A 471 4.56 0.35 -15.26
C ASP A 471 3.03 0.33 -15.28
N VAL A 472 2.45 0.80 -16.38
CA VAL A 472 1.02 0.69 -16.65
C VAL A 472 0.76 -0.60 -17.41
N CYS A 473 0.08 -1.53 -16.75
CA CYS A 473 -0.32 -2.80 -17.34
C CYS A 473 -1.76 -2.68 -17.85
N VAL A 474 -1.99 -3.02 -19.12
CA VAL A 474 -3.29 -2.87 -19.78
C VAL A 474 -3.71 -4.16 -20.45
N SER A 475 -4.91 -4.63 -20.16
CA SER A 475 -5.54 -5.73 -20.91
C SER A 475 -6.43 -5.13 -21.99
N ASP A 476 -6.11 -5.47 -23.24
CA ASP A 476 -6.89 -5.09 -24.43
C ASP A 476 -7.55 -6.34 -25.02
N THR A 477 -8.78 -6.60 -24.57
CA THR A 477 -9.61 -7.69 -25.07
C THR A 477 -9.89 -7.58 -26.56
N ASN A 478 -9.99 -6.37 -27.12
CA ASN A 478 -10.25 -6.21 -28.55
C ASN A 478 -9.08 -6.75 -29.37
N ALA A 479 -7.86 -6.51 -28.90
CA ALA A 479 -6.62 -6.99 -29.52
C ALA A 479 -6.20 -8.39 -29.06
N SER A 480 -6.87 -8.97 -28.05
CA SER A 480 -6.49 -10.25 -27.43
C SER A 480 -5.04 -10.25 -26.92
N ILE A 481 -4.62 -9.14 -26.28
CA ILE A 481 -3.27 -8.99 -25.73
C ILE A 481 -3.28 -8.23 -24.40
N VAL A 482 -2.20 -8.40 -23.65
CA VAL A 482 -1.79 -7.49 -22.57
C VAL A 482 -0.65 -6.61 -23.08
N VAL A 483 -0.76 -5.31 -22.86
CA VAL A 483 0.24 -4.31 -23.22
C VAL A 483 0.77 -3.71 -21.94
N VAL A 484 2.08 -3.75 -21.74
CA VAL A 484 2.73 -3.14 -20.58
C VAL A 484 3.56 -1.97 -21.04
N LEU A 485 3.35 -0.83 -20.39
CA LEU A 485 3.95 0.46 -20.72
C LEU A 485 4.81 0.90 -19.55
N ASP A 486 5.96 1.53 -19.82
CA ASP A 486 6.74 2.17 -18.76
C ASP A 486 6.02 3.41 -18.20
N MET A 487 6.58 4.01 -17.15
CA MET A 487 6.03 5.22 -16.52
C MET A 487 5.86 6.39 -17.50
N THR A 488 6.62 6.42 -18.61
CA THR A 488 6.53 7.46 -19.63
C THR A 488 5.45 7.18 -20.69
N GLY A 489 4.87 5.99 -20.68
CA GLY A 489 3.84 5.55 -21.62
C GLY A 489 4.40 4.83 -22.86
N ARG A 490 5.68 4.44 -22.86
CA ARG A 490 6.29 3.67 -23.95
C ARG A 490 6.05 2.18 -23.75
N VAL A 491 5.79 1.45 -24.83
CA VAL A 491 5.60 -0.01 -24.77
C VAL A 491 6.90 -0.70 -24.34
N ARG A 492 6.85 -1.40 -23.21
CA ARG A 492 7.92 -2.29 -22.76
C ARG A 492 7.81 -3.65 -23.42
N PHE A 493 6.63 -4.26 -23.35
CA PHE A 493 6.35 -5.55 -23.96
C PHE A 493 4.86 -5.75 -24.22
N ARG A 494 4.56 -6.78 -25.02
CA ARG A 494 3.20 -7.26 -25.28
C ARG A 494 3.16 -8.76 -25.01
N TYR A 495 2.06 -9.22 -24.44
CA TYR A 495 1.82 -10.63 -24.16
C TYR A 495 0.52 -11.07 -24.83
N ASP A 496 0.57 -12.12 -25.63
CA ASP A 496 -0.54 -12.60 -26.47
C ASP A 496 -1.05 -13.99 -26.05
N GLY A 497 -0.62 -14.51 -24.91
CA GLY A 497 -1.02 -15.83 -24.42
C GLY A 497 -0.26 -17.01 -25.04
N SER A 498 0.48 -16.81 -26.13
CA SER A 498 1.08 -17.91 -26.92
C SER A 498 2.07 -18.76 -26.11
N ALA A 499 2.81 -18.14 -25.18
CA ALA A 499 3.77 -18.81 -24.33
C ALA A 499 3.16 -19.88 -23.41
N ALA A 500 1.87 -19.77 -23.09
CA ALA A 500 1.15 -20.75 -22.27
C ALA A 500 0.81 -22.04 -23.03
N LYS A 501 0.91 -22.05 -24.37
CA LYS A 501 0.63 -23.22 -25.24
C LYS A 501 -0.78 -23.81 -25.06
N ILE A 502 -1.74 -22.99 -24.66
CA ILE A 502 -3.15 -23.38 -24.56
C ILE A 502 -3.79 -23.29 -25.95
N LYS A 503 -4.65 -24.26 -26.31
CA LYS A 503 -5.22 -24.36 -27.66
C LYS A 503 -6.28 -23.29 -27.98
N GLY A 504 -6.97 -22.77 -26.98
CA GLY A 504 -8.02 -21.77 -27.17
C GLY A 504 -7.48 -20.34 -27.31
N PRO A 505 -8.24 -19.42 -27.91
CA PRO A 505 -7.81 -18.04 -28.10
C PRO A 505 -7.63 -17.34 -26.76
N PHE A 506 -6.51 -16.61 -26.61
CA PHE A 506 -6.25 -15.82 -25.41
C PHE A 506 -7.25 -14.67 -25.31
N ASN A 507 -8.01 -14.61 -24.22
CA ASN A 507 -9.02 -13.58 -24.01
C ASN A 507 -8.79 -12.87 -22.67
N PRO A 508 -7.81 -11.94 -22.65
CA PRO A 508 -7.47 -11.22 -21.44
C PRO A 508 -8.63 -10.30 -21.03
N ASN A 509 -9.02 -10.37 -19.77
CA ASN A 509 -10.07 -9.51 -19.21
C ASN A 509 -9.53 -8.70 -18.03
N CYS A 510 -9.64 -9.20 -16.80
CA CYS A 510 -9.12 -8.52 -15.62
C CYS A 510 -7.62 -8.76 -15.47
N LEU A 511 -6.91 -7.79 -14.89
CA LEU A 511 -5.54 -8.00 -14.45
C LEU A 511 -5.25 -7.27 -13.13
N VAL A 512 -4.31 -7.82 -12.38
CA VAL A 512 -3.78 -7.24 -11.15
C VAL A 512 -2.28 -7.51 -11.08
N THR A 513 -1.62 -6.79 -10.18
CA THR A 513 -0.18 -6.95 -9.93
C THR A 513 0.05 -7.27 -8.47
N HIS A 514 1.00 -8.17 -8.24
CA HIS A 514 1.43 -8.54 -6.90
C HIS A 514 2.63 -7.70 -6.45
N SER A 515 2.86 -7.62 -5.14
CA SER A 515 3.99 -6.89 -4.53
C SER A 515 5.38 -7.41 -4.96
N SER A 516 5.46 -8.64 -5.48
CA SER A 516 6.68 -9.21 -6.10
C SER A 516 6.96 -8.67 -7.51
N GLY A 517 5.99 -7.94 -8.10
CA GLY A 517 6.01 -7.45 -9.47
C GLY A 517 5.44 -8.43 -10.49
N GLN A 518 4.81 -9.52 -10.06
CA GLN A 518 4.11 -10.44 -10.96
C GLN A 518 2.82 -9.81 -11.49
N ILE A 519 2.50 -10.09 -12.75
CA ILE A 519 1.28 -9.62 -13.42
C ILE A 519 0.37 -10.84 -13.59
N ILE A 520 -0.84 -10.77 -13.04
CA ILE A 520 -1.81 -11.84 -13.08
C ILE A 520 -2.98 -11.40 -13.94
N VAL A 521 -3.32 -12.23 -14.93
CA VAL A 521 -4.27 -11.88 -15.98
C VAL A 521 -5.31 -12.99 -16.10
N THR A 522 -6.59 -12.65 -16.15
CA THR A 522 -7.64 -13.64 -16.41
C THR A 522 -7.75 -13.91 -17.90
N ASP A 523 -7.77 -15.19 -18.28
CA ASP A 523 -8.18 -15.65 -19.61
C ASP A 523 -9.58 -16.24 -19.55
N ASN A 524 -10.56 -15.48 -20.01
CA ASN A 524 -11.98 -15.85 -19.95
C ASN A 524 -12.42 -16.89 -20.99
N SER A 525 -11.60 -17.13 -22.02
CA SER A 525 -11.88 -18.15 -23.02
C SER A 525 -11.34 -19.50 -22.59
N ASN A 526 -10.16 -19.50 -21.96
CA ASN A 526 -9.52 -20.71 -21.46
C ASN A 526 -9.82 -21.00 -19.98
N LEU A 527 -10.56 -20.12 -19.29
CA LEU A 527 -10.95 -20.24 -17.89
C LEU A 527 -9.73 -20.46 -16.97
N CYS A 528 -8.67 -19.68 -17.14
CA CYS A 528 -7.50 -19.77 -16.27
C CYS A 528 -6.92 -18.38 -15.96
N LEU A 529 -6.00 -18.34 -15.00
CA LEU A 529 -5.14 -17.20 -14.78
C LEU A 529 -3.80 -17.43 -15.44
N HIS A 530 -3.28 -16.42 -16.13
CA HIS A 530 -1.88 -16.40 -16.54
C HIS A 530 -1.08 -15.59 -15.53
N ILE A 531 0.03 -16.16 -15.05
CA ILE A 531 0.99 -15.48 -14.18
C ILE A 531 2.23 -15.15 -15.00
N LEU A 532 2.54 -13.87 -15.08
CA LEU A 532 3.73 -13.35 -15.73
C LEU A 532 4.67 -12.77 -14.67
N ASP A 533 5.97 -12.81 -14.94
CA ASP A 533 6.91 -12.00 -14.18
C ASP A 533 6.81 -10.51 -14.54
N ARG A 534 7.58 -9.68 -13.84
CA ARG A 534 7.64 -8.22 -14.04
C ARG A 534 8.04 -7.78 -15.45
N ASN A 535 8.62 -8.67 -16.26
CA ASN A 535 9.09 -8.41 -17.61
C ASN A 535 8.21 -9.10 -18.68
N GLY A 536 7.08 -9.68 -18.28
CA GLY A 536 6.13 -10.30 -19.20
C GLY A 536 6.47 -11.74 -19.57
N LYS A 537 7.46 -12.36 -18.94
CA LYS A 537 7.76 -13.77 -19.14
C LYS A 537 6.66 -14.60 -18.47
N PHE A 538 6.08 -15.52 -19.23
CA PHE A 538 5.12 -16.48 -18.70
C PHE A 538 5.78 -17.40 -17.66
N LEU A 539 5.17 -17.50 -16.48
CA LEU A 539 5.60 -18.34 -15.37
C LEU A 539 4.75 -19.60 -15.26
N SER A 540 3.44 -19.43 -15.17
CA SER A 540 2.46 -20.52 -15.02
C SER A 540 1.06 -20.07 -15.42
N CYS A 541 0.15 -21.04 -15.60
CA CYS A 541 -1.29 -20.80 -15.62
C CYS A 541 -1.94 -21.60 -14.48
N LEU A 542 -2.93 -20.99 -13.83
CA LEU A 542 -3.69 -21.59 -12.74
C LEU A 542 -5.13 -21.83 -13.17
N ASP A 543 -5.61 -23.06 -13.00
CA ASP A 543 -6.98 -23.45 -13.30
C ASP A 543 -7.86 -23.35 -12.04
N CYS A 544 -8.11 -22.11 -11.62
CA CYS A 544 -8.88 -21.80 -10.41
C CYS A 544 -10.34 -21.37 -10.73
N PHE A 545 -10.75 -21.40 -12.00
CA PHE A 545 -12.03 -20.87 -12.45
C PHE A 545 -13.14 -21.93 -12.41
N GLY A 546 -12.78 -23.21 -12.46
CA GLY A 546 -13.74 -24.28 -12.69
C GLY A 546 -14.41 -24.10 -14.06
N GLN A 547 -15.75 -24.02 -14.10
CA GLN A 547 -16.52 -23.88 -15.35
C GLN A 547 -17.03 -22.44 -15.61
N GLN A 548 -16.46 -21.42 -14.98
CA GLN A 548 -17.05 -20.07 -14.96
C GLN A 548 -16.08 -18.93 -15.22
N ARG A 549 -16.61 -17.81 -15.73
CA ARG A 549 -15.82 -16.62 -16.05
C ARG A 549 -15.64 -15.72 -14.83
N CYS A 550 -14.42 -15.26 -14.63
CA CYS A 550 -14.06 -14.29 -13.61
C CYS A 550 -14.23 -12.86 -14.15
N TYR A 551 -14.93 -12.02 -13.39
CA TYR A 551 -15.18 -10.62 -13.75
C TYR A 551 -14.61 -9.61 -12.76
N GLY A 552 -14.24 -10.07 -11.55
CA GLY A 552 -13.51 -9.28 -10.57
C GLY A 552 -12.29 -10.05 -10.08
N LEU A 553 -11.15 -9.36 -10.05
CA LEU A 553 -9.86 -9.90 -9.61
C LEU A 553 -9.22 -8.86 -8.69
N SER A 554 -8.84 -9.25 -7.48
CA SER A 554 -8.13 -8.37 -6.54
C SER A 554 -7.14 -9.16 -5.69
N ILE A 555 -6.14 -8.46 -5.16
CA ILE A 555 -5.11 -9.01 -4.27
C ILE A 555 -5.17 -8.18 -2.98
N ASP A 556 -5.16 -8.86 -1.84
CA ASP A 556 -5.08 -8.21 -0.55
C ASP A 556 -3.63 -8.03 -0.07
N THR A 557 -3.46 -7.40 1.09
CA THR A 557 -2.16 -7.11 1.69
C THR A 557 -1.36 -8.35 2.08
N ASP A 558 -2.03 -9.50 2.28
CA ASP A 558 -1.39 -10.78 2.58
C ASP A 558 -0.96 -11.53 1.31
N GLY A 559 -1.22 -10.96 0.12
CA GLY A 559 -0.92 -11.58 -1.16
C GLY A 559 -1.90 -12.67 -1.57
N ARG A 560 -3.08 -12.76 -0.92
CA ARG A 560 -4.12 -13.72 -1.30
C ARG A 560 -4.90 -13.18 -2.49
N LEU A 561 -5.27 -14.08 -3.40
CA LEU A 561 -6.01 -13.73 -4.61
C LEU A 561 -7.51 -13.92 -4.39
N TRP A 562 -8.29 -12.88 -4.69
CA TRP A 562 -9.74 -12.88 -4.58
C TRP A 562 -10.36 -12.86 -5.98
N LEU A 563 -11.16 -13.88 -6.29
CA LEU A 563 -11.83 -14.05 -7.57
C LEU A 563 -13.34 -13.93 -7.41
N ALA A 564 -13.94 -12.98 -8.10
CA ALA A 564 -15.39 -12.83 -8.20
C ALA A 564 -15.89 -13.44 -9.52
N PHE A 565 -16.73 -14.46 -9.39
CA PHE A 565 -17.32 -15.18 -10.52
C PHE A 565 -18.73 -14.69 -10.82
N ASN A 566 -19.08 -14.65 -12.09
CA ASN A 566 -20.43 -14.29 -12.51
C ASN A 566 -21.38 -15.49 -12.32
N ARG A 567 -22.57 -15.24 -11.78
CA ARG A 567 -23.71 -16.17 -11.61
C ARG A 567 -23.61 -17.22 -10.48
N THR A 568 -22.52 -17.29 -9.74
CA THR A 568 -22.45 -18.13 -8.52
C THR A 568 -22.72 -17.37 -7.24
N ASN A 569 -22.68 -16.04 -7.29
CA ASN A 569 -22.73 -15.19 -6.11
C ASN A 569 -21.63 -15.55 -5.10
N GLU A 570 -20.52 -16.13 -5.56
CA GLU A 570 -19.41 -16.61 -4.73
C GLU A 570 -18.12 -15.86 -5.06
N ILE A 571 -17.33 -15.61 -4.02
CA ILE A 571 -15.95 -15.13 -4.14
C ILE A 571 -15.03 -16.23 -3.63
N LYS A 572 -14.04 -16.61 -4.43
CA LYS A 572 -13.02 -17.57 -4.00
C LYS A 572 -11.76 -16.84 -3.59
N VAL A 573 -11.22 -17.21 -2.43
CA VAL A 573 -9.97 -16.66 -1.91
C VAL A 573 -8.96 -17.78 -1.75
N PHE A 574 -7.75 -17.62 -2.28
CA PHE A 574 -6.71 -18.63 -2.21
C PHE A 574 -5.29 -18.03 -2.22
N HIS A 575 -4.34 -18.80 -1.69
CA HIS A 575 -2.92 -18.51 -1.89
C HIS A 575 -2.48 -19.11 -3.22
N TYR A 576 -1.84 -18.29 -4.07
CA TYR A 576 -1.38 -18.70 -5.40
C TYR A 576 0.15 -18.68 -5.53
N LEU A 577 0.84 -18.14 -4.52
CA LEU A 577 2.30 -18.10 -4.43
C LEU A 577 2.82 -19.37 -3.78
N LYS A 578 3.92 -19.89 -4.33
CA LYS A 578 4.63 -21.08 -3.87
C LYS A 578 5.43 -20.82 -2.59
#